data_AF-A0A7W4ACM7-F1
#
_entry.id   AF-A0A7W4ACM7-F1
#
_cell.length_a   1.000
_cell.length_b   1.000
_cell.length_c   1.000
_cell.angle_alpha   90.00
_cell.angle_beta   90.00
_cell.angle_gamma   90.00
#
_symmetry.space_group_name_H-M   'P 1'
#
loop_
_entity.id
_entity.type
_entity.pdbx_description
1 polymer ?
#
loop_
_entity_poly.entity_id
_entity_poly.type
_entity_poly.pdbx_seq_one_letter_code
_entity_poly.pdbx_strand_id
1 'polypeptide(L)'
;MLKNTFKIATLLCATLTICNVAALAPQADRAVIQYMSADILLPDNSLLNVDMSFDCGSDFSKTAMIITSDAGAHLLATAFASMYGNAAGDQVLHSWNTKVNEADPRKPTFLVVTPPENAHENWYKSTISKGVKKTLNYQAESLTSERSDDLNVELPIVKPYCGSRDHRPTSAQ
;
A
#
# COMPACT_ATOMS: atom_id res chain seq x y z
N MET A 1 -69.47 -44.28 -23.69
CA MET A 1 -68.22 -44.92 -24.17
C MET A 1 -67.49 -43.90 -25.03
N LEU A 2 -66.23 -43.58 -24.67
CA LEU A 2 -65.07 -43.09 -25.46
C LEU A 2 -65.33 -42.04 -26.59
N LYS A 3 -64.55 -40.96 -26.79
CA LYS A 3 -63.23 -40.54 -26.29
C LYS A 3 -62.92 -39.09 -26.75
N ASN A 4 -62.29 -38.34 -25.85
CA ASN A 4 -61.24 -37.30 -25.97
C ASN A 4 -61.22 -36.38 -27.20
N THR A 5 -61.59 -35.09 -27.09
CA THR A 5 -60.81 -33.94 -26.54
C THR A 5 -59.44 -33.69 -27.20
N PHE A 6 -59.43 -32.67 -28.06
CA PHE A 6 -58.27 -31.96 -28.59
C PHE A 6 -57.38 -31.48 -27.44
N LYS A 7 -56.11 -31.90 -27.44
CA LYS A 7 -55.08 -31.30 -26.58
C LYS A 7 -54.39 -30.17 -27.34
N ILE A 8 -54.75 -28.94 -27.02
CA ILE A 8 -53.95 -27.75 -27.32
C ILE A 8 -52.80 -27.78 -26.31
N ALA A 9 -51.60 -28.15 -26.78
CA ALA A 9 -50.38 -28.06 -25.99
C ALA A 9 -49.89 -26.61 -26.03
N THR A 10 -50.33 -25.81 -25.05
CA THR A 10 -49.81 -24.46 -24.82
C THR A 10 -48.42 -24.60 -24.19
N LEU A 11 -47.39 -24.49 -25.01
CA LEU A 11 -45.99 -24.46 -24.58
C LEU A 11 -45.69 -23.07 -24.00
N LEU A 12 -45.97 -22.87 -22.71
CA LEU A 12 -45.47 -21.70 -21.98
C LEU A 12 -43.97 -21.91 -21.69
N CYS A 13 -43.11 -21.48 -22.60
CA CYS A 13 -41.70 -21.22 -22.30
C CYS A 13 -41.63 -19.99 -21.39
N ALA A 14 -41.69 -20.21 -20.07
CA ALA A 14 -41.27 -19.21 -19.10
C ALA A 14 -39.74 -19.09 -19.19
N THR A 15 -39.26 -18.16 -20.01
CA THR A 15 -37.86 -17.73 -19.99
C THR A 15 -37.61 -17.07 -18.64
N LEU A 16 -37.07 -17.82 -17.67
CA LEU A 16 -36.45 -17.24 -16.48
C LEU A 16 -35.27 -16.40 -16.97
N THR A 17 -35.48 -15.10 -17.09
CA THR A 17 -34.40 -14.12 -17.19
C THR A 17 -33.69 -14.17 -15.85
N ILE A 18 -32.64 -14.97 -15.75
CA ILE A 18 -31.74 -14.96 -14.60
C ILE A 18 -31.07 -13.59 -14.64
N CYS A 19 -31.61 -12.64 -13.86
CA CYS A 19 -30.93 -11.40 -13.55
C CYS A 19 -29.65 -11.78 -12.82
N ASN A 20 -28.53 -11.85 -13.54
CA ASN A 20 -27.21 -11.81 -12.95
C ASN A 20 -27.08 -10.45 -12.28
N VAL A 21 -27.51 -10.36 -11.02
CA VAL A 21 -27.14 -9.26 -10.15
C VAL A 21 -25.65 -9.47 -9.89
N ALA A 22 -24.81 -8.92 -10.76
CA ALA A 22 -23.39 -8.80 -10.45
C ALA A 22 -23.33 -7.96 -9.17
N ALA A 23 -23.09 -8.62 -8.04
CA ALA A 23 -22.89 -7.93 -6.77
C ALA A 23 -21.73 -6.97 -6.99
N LEU A 24 -22.00 -5.66 -6.93
CA LEU A 24 -20.95 -4.65 -7.01
C LEU A 24 -19.95 -4.98 -5.91
N ALA A 25 -18.67 -5.05 -6.28
CA ALA A 25 -17.62 -5.18 -5.28
C ALA A 25 -17.80 -4.06 -4.25
N PRO A 26 -17.79 -4.38 -2.95
CA PRO A 26 -17.96 -3.37 -1.92
C PRO A 26 -16.89 -2.29 -2.10
N GLN A 27 -17.32 -1.03 -2.12
CA GLN A 27 -16.42 0.10 -2.23
C GLN A 27 -15.45 0.07 -1.04
N ALA A 28 -14.17 0.37 -1.28
CA ALA A 28 -13.20 0.46 -0.21
C ALA A 28 -13.65 1.48 0.83
N ASP A 29 -13.61 1.09 2.11
CA ASP A 29 -14.07 1.91 3.24
C ASP A 29 -13.11 3.07 3.58
N ARG A 30 -11.89 3.07 3.00
CA ARG A 30 -10.85 4.06 3.24
C ARG A 30 -10.63 4.92 1.99
N ALA A 31 -10.65 6.24 2.15
CA ALA A 31 -10.21 7.17 1.13
C ALA A 31 -8.71 7.01 0.83
N VAL A 32 -8.32 7.15 -0.44
CA VAL A 32 -6.94 6.98 -0.91
C VAL A 32 -6.39 8.33 -1.37
N ILE A 33 -5.11 8.58 -1.12
CA ILE A 33 -4.40 9.75 -1.64
C ILE A 33 -4.14 9.50 -3.12
N GLN A 34 -4.67 10.35 -4.00
CA GLN A 34 -4.37 10.30 -5.45
C GLN A 34 -3.17 11.18 -5.82
N TYR A 35 -2.94 12.26 -5.07
CA TYR A 35 -1.93 13.25 -5.39
C TYR A 35 -1.47 14.00 -4.13
N MET A 36 -0.20 14.40 -4.09
CA MET A 36 0.39 15.25 -3.05
C MET A 36 1.34 16.27 -3.67
N SER A 37 1.30 17.51 -3.19
CA SER A 37 2.30 18.54 -3.49
C SER A 37 2.92 19.02 -2.17
N ALA A 38 4.24 19.20 -2.15
CA ALA A 38 4.97 19.63 -0.96
C ALA A 38 6.16 20.52 -1.32
N ASP A 39 6.46 21.47 -0.43
CA ASP A 39 7.69 22.27 -0.49
C ASP A 39 8.77 21.64 0.39
N ILE A 40 9.92 21.32 -0.22
CA ILE A 40 11.10 20.82 0.47
C ILE A 40 12.01 22.01 0.75
N LEU A 41 12.31 22.25 2.03
CA LEU A 41 13.34 23.19 2.45
C LEU A 41 14.73 22.57 2.26
N LEU A 42 15.54 23.20 1.41
CA LEU A 42 16.90 22.75 1.10
C LEU A 42 17.92 23.33 2.10
N PRO A 43 19.12 22.73 2.23
CA PRO A 43 20.14 23.20 3.17
C PRO A 43 20.63 24.64 2.94
N ASP A 44 20.45 25.18 1.73
CA ASP A 44 20.75 26.56 1.38
C ASP A 44 19.56 27.52 1.64
N ASN A 45 18.50 27.04 2.29
CA ASN A 45 17.22 27.70 2.55
C ASN A 45 16.34 27.98 1.33
N SER A 46 16.70 27.47 0.14
CA SER A 46 15.78 27.49 -0.99
C SER A 46 14.66 26.47 -0.83
N LEU A 47 13.55 26.69 -1.54
CA LEU A 47 12.42 25.77 -1.57
C LEU A 47 12.40 25.01 -2.90
N LEU A 48 12.22 23.71 -2.82
CA LEU A 48 11.96 22.83 -3.97
C LEU A 48 10.54 22.29 -3.86
N ASN A 49 9.66 22.71 -4.76
CA ASN A 49 8.33 22.13 -4.86
C ASN A 49 8.41 20.76 -5.52
N VAL A 50 7.73 19.77 -4.93
CA VAL A 50 7.64 18.41 -5.44
C VAL A 50 6.18 17.97 -5.52
N ASP A 51 5.87 17.33 -6.63
CA ASP A 51 4.57 16.73 -6.89
C ASP A 51 4.68 15.21 -6.96
N MET A 52 3.74 14.52 -6.32
CA MET A 52 3.68 13.06 -6.23
C MET A 52 2.28 12.60 -6.66
N SER A 53 2.18 11.95 -7.82
CA SER A 53 0.97 11.21 -8.21
C SER A 53 1.04 9.80 -7.62
N PHE A 54 -0.08 9.32 -7.09
CA PHE A 54 -0.26 7.95 -6.58
C PHE A 54 -1.16 7.13 -7.51
N ASP A 55 -1.42 7.64 -8.72
CA ASP A 55 -2.25 6.95 -9.71
C ASP A 55 -1.49 5.80 -10.40
N CYS A 56 -2.25 4.88 -11.01
CA CYS A 56 -1.72 3.73 -11.73
C CYS A 56 -0.65 4.13 -12.76
N GLY A 57 0.56 3.58 -12.60
CA GLY A 57 1.71 3.85 -13.48
C GLY A 57 2.73 4.82 -12.90
N SER A 58 2.43 5.50 -11.79
CA SER A 58 3.42 6.29 -11.04
C SER A 58 4.37 5.38 -10.24
N ASP A 59 5.61 5.83 -10.06
CA ASP A 59 6.59 5.23 -9.13
C ASP A 59 6.08 5.19 -7.67
N PHE A 60 5.11 6.04 -7.33
CA PHE A 60 4.50 6.14 -6.00
C PHE A 60 3.14 5.45 -5.89
N SER A 61 2.64 4.81 -6.96
CA SER A 61 1.31 4.19 -7.02
C SER A 61 1.06 3.11 -5.95
N LYS A 62 2.13 2.48 -5.46
CA LYS A 62 2.07 1.48 -4.39
C LYS A 62 2.67 1.98 -3.07
N THR A 63 2.64 3.29 -2.82
CA THR A 63 3.21 3.86 -1.58
C THR A 63 2.41 3.40 -0.37
N ALA A 64 3.07 2.68 0.54
CA ALA A 64 2.51 2.30 1.83
C ALA A 64 2.85 3.32 2.94
N MET A 65 4.04 3.92 2.88
CA MET A 65 4.51 4.87 3.89
C MET A 65 5.55 5.82 3.29
N ILE A 66 5.53 7.08 3.75
CA ILE A 66 6.57 8.08 3.45
C ILE A 66 7.21 8.50 4.77
N ILE A 67 8.54 8.45 4.85
CA ILE A 67 9.33 8.84 6.01
C ILE A 67 10.13 10.09 5.68
N THR A 68 9.97 11.15 6.47
CA THR A 68 10.54 12.48 6.18
C THR A 68 11.48 13.00 7.28
N SER A 69 11.77 12.19 8.30
CA SER A 69 12.58 12.61 9.44
C SER A 69 13.44 11.48 10.01
N ASP A 70 14.49 11.85 10.73
CA ASP A 70 15.38 10.93 11.44
C ASP A 70 14.61 10.01 12.40
N ALA A 71 13.71 10.59 13.20
CA ALA A 71 12.89 9.82 14.14
C ALA A 71 12.02 8.79 13.41
N GLY A 72 11.42 9.17 12.28
CA GLY A 72 10.66 8.25 11.44
C GLY A 72 11.53 7.12 10.87
N ALA A 73 12.74 7.42 10.42
CA ALA A 73 13.69 6.43 9.90
C ALA A 73 14.12 5.43 10.97
N HIS A 74 14.39 5.89 12.20
CA HIS A 74 14.72 5.03 13.34
C HIS A 74 13.54 4.15 13.79
N LEU A 75 12.31 4.69 13.80
CA LEU A 75 11.12 3.90 14.07
C LEU A 75 10.92 2.80 13.03
N LEU A 76 11.07 3.14 11.75
CA LEU A 76 10.99 2.18 10.65
C LEU A 76 12.08 1.10 10.77
N ALA A 77 13.32 1.50 11.01
CA ALA A 77 14.43 0.56 11.18
C ALA A 77 14.23 -0.39 12.37
N THR A 78 13.71 0.11 13.49
CA THR A 78 13.40 -0.69 14.67
C THR A 78 12.30 -1.72 14.36
N ALA A 79 11.25 -1.30 13.64
CA ALA A 79 10.21 -2.22 13.17
C ALA A 79 10.77 -3.28 12.22
N PHE A 80 11.61 -2.88 11.25
CA PHE A 80 12.24 -3.80 10.30
C PHE A 80 13.18 -4.79 11.00
N ALA A 81 13.97 -4.33 11.97
CA ALA A 81 14.84 -5.21 12.76
C ALA A 81 14.02 -6.25 13.55
N SER A 82 12.90 -5.83 14.14
CA SER A 82 12.00 -6.70 14.89
C SER A 82 11.29 -7.72 13.99
N MET A 83 10.84 -7.31 12.80
CA MET A 83 10.05 -8.14 11.90
C MET A 83 10.88 -9.04 10.99
N TYR A 84 12.06 -8.58 10.55
CA TYR A 84 12.85 -9.21 9.50
C TYR A 84 14.32 -9.46 9.89
N GLY A 85 14.72 -9.08 11.10
CA GLY A 85 16.08 -9.21 11.61
C GLY A 85 16.94 -7.95 11.42
N ASN A 86 18.00 -7.84 12.23
CA ASN A 86 18.83 -6.63 12.35
C ASN A 86 19.33 -6.07 11.02
N ALA A 87 19.75 -6.94 10.09
CA ALA A 87 20.25 -6.52 8.78
C ALA A 87 19.21 -5.70 7.98
N ALA A 88 17.93 -5.99 8.12
CA ALA A 88 16.87 -5.23 7.47
C ALA A 88 16.71 -3.83 8.09
N GLY A 89 16.83 -3.72 9.41
CA GLY A 89 16.86 -2.42 10.11
C GLY A 89 18.09 -1.60 9.74
N ASP A 90 19.25 -2.23 9.69
CA ASP A 90 20.52 -1.60 9.28
C ASP A 90 20.42 -1.08 7.84
N GLN A 91 19.79 -1.83 6.93
CA GLN A 91 19.55 -1.40 5.56
C GLN A 91 18.69 -0.14 5.49
N VAL A 92 17.62 -0.04 6.31
CA VAL A 92 16.79 1.17 6.39
C VAL A 92 17.63 2.38 6.82
N LEU A 93 18.43 2.24 7.87
CA LEU A 93 19.28 3.34 8.36
C LEU A 93 20.38 3.68 7.36
N HIS A 94 20.92 2.69 6.66
CA HIS A 94 21.90 2.90 5.60
C HIS A 94 21.28 3.69 4.44
N SER A 95 20.09 3.32 3.97
CA SER A 95 19.36 4.05 2.93
C SER A 95 19.01 5.48 3.34
N TRP A 96 18.74 5.74 4.62
CA TRP A 96 18.50 7.09 5.13
C TRP A 96 19.77 7.93 5.22
N ASN A 97 20.86 7.35 5.71
CA ASN A 97 22.07 8.09 6.04
C ASN A 97 23.08 8.21 4.90
N THR A 98 22.85 7.51 3.78
CA THR A 98 23.75 7.47 2.64
C THR A 98 23.12 8.21 1.46
N LYS A 99 23.91 8.99 0.74
CA LYS A 99 23.46 9.62 -0.52
C LYS A 99 23.05 8.54 -1.51
N VAL A 100 22.02 8.80 -2.33
CA VAL A 100 21.58 7.83 -3.34
C VAL A 100 22.67 7.64 -4.39
N ASN A 101 23.28 8.73 -4.84
CA ASN A 101 24.50 8.75 -5.63
C ASN A 101 25.58 9.56 -4.90
N GLU A 102 26.84 9.17 -5.03
CA GLU A 102 27.95 9.88 -4.37
C GLU A 102 28.02 11.37 -4.74
N ALA A 103 27.67 11.67 -5.99
CA ALA A 103 27.63 13.02 -6.55
C ALA A 103 26.43 13.85 -6.09
N ASP A 104 25.43 13.26 -5.43
CA ASP A 104 24.26 14.01 -4.97
C ASP A 104 24.70 15.08 -3.95
N PRO A 105 24.12 16.30 -3.99
CA PRO A 105 24.52 17.38 -3.11
C PRO A 105 24.17 17.10 -1.63
N ARG A 106 23.28 16.13 -1.37
CA ARG A 106 22.75 15.84 -0.03
C ARG A 106 22.24 14.40 0.07
N LYS A 107 21.96 14.00 1.31
CA LYS A 107 21.23 12.78 1.65
C LYS A 107 19.78 12.84 1.14
N PRO A 108 19.07 11.69 1.09
CA PRO A 108 17.66 11.64 0.72
C PRO A 108 16.80 12.58 1.56
N THR A 109 15.75 13.13 0.96
CA THR A 109 14.73 13.92 1.68
C THR A 109 13.75 13.00 2.39
N PHE A 110 13.35 11.92 1.72
CA PHE A 110 12.37 10.99 2.25
C PHE A 110 12.64 9.55 1.80
N LEU A 111 12.17 8.60 2.59
CA LEU A 111 12.05 7.19 2.18
C LEU A 111 10.61 6.91 1.79
N VAL A 112 10.43 6.10 0.74
CA VAL A 112 9.13 5.52 0.39
C VAL A 112 9.19 4.03 0.62
N VAL A 113 8.22 3.53 1.37
CA VAL A 113 8.01 2.10 1.59
C VAL A 113 6.92 1.64 0.63
N THR A 114 7.22 0.62 -0.18
CA THR A 114 6.23 -0.05 -1.04
C THR A 114 6.11 -1.53 -0.66
N PRO A 115 4.99 -2.19 -1.02
CA PRO A 115 4.90 -3.63 -0.98
C PRO A 115 6.06 -4.30 -1.72
N PRO A 116 6.38 -5.57 -1.40
CA PRO A 116 7.25 -6.39 -2.22
C PRO A 116 6.83 -6.45 -3.69
N GLU A 117 7.77 -6.74 -4.60
CA GLU A 117 7.55 -6.66 -6.05
C GLU A 117 6.35 -7.49 -6.53
N ASN A 118 6.15 -8.66 -5.94
CA ASN A 118 5.08 -9.60 -6.30
C ASN A 118 3.83 -9.45 -5.43
N ALA A 119 3.82 -8.50 -4.49
CA ALA A 119 2.72 -8.34 -3.56
C ALA A 119 1.64 -7.38 -4.08
N HIS A 120 0.39 -7.71 -3.78
CA HIS A 120 -0.76 -6.84 -3.99
C HIS A 120 -0.89 -5.79 -2.87
N GLU A 121 -1.74 -4.79 -3.09
CA GLU A 121 -2.18 -3.84 -2.07
C GLU A 121 -2.78 -4.63 -0.88
N ASN A 122 -2.24 -4.45 0.34
CA ASN A 122 -2.45 -5.28 1.54
C ASN A 122 -1.57 -6.55 1.67
N TRP A 123 -0.28 -6.42 1.35
CA TRP A 123 0.72 -7.47 1.58
C TRP A 123 0.84 -7.90 3.06
N TYR A 124 0.56 -7.02 4.01
CA TYR A 124 0.58 -7.34 5.43
C TYR A 124 -0.80 -7.77 5.95
N LYS A 125 -0.89 -8.97 6.51
CA LYS A 125 -2.09 -9.45 7.23
C LYS A 125 -1.91 -9.22 8.73
N SER A 126 -2.72 -8.31 9.29
CA SER A 126 -2.75 -8.08 10.74
C SER A 126 -3.20 -9.34 11.48
N THR A 127 -2.43 -9.75 12.48
CA THR A 127 -2.80 -10.80 13.44
C THR A 127 -3.76 -10.29 14.54
N ILE A 128 -3.99 -8.98 14.61
CA ILE A 128 -4.87 -8.36 15.61
C ILE A 128 -6.34 -8.55 15.20
N SER A 129 -7.12 -9.22 16.06
CA SER A 129 -8.56 -9.43 15.86
C SER A 129 -9.35 -8.12 15.79
N LYS A 130 -10.27 -8.02 14.83
CA LYS A 130 -11.13 -6.84 14.58
C LYS A 130 -12.07 -6.48 15.76
N GLY A 131 -12.23 -7.37 16.74
CA GLY A 131 -13.10 -7.19 17.91
C GLY A 131 -12.44 -6.55 19.14
N VAL A 132 -11.13 -6.24 19.09
CA VAL A 132 -10.42 -5.67 20.24
C VAL A 132 -10.75 -4.18 20.39
N LYS A 133 -11.56 -3.83 21.39
CA LYS A 133 -11.79 -2.43 21.80
C LYS A 133 -10.49 -1.87 22.41
N LYS A 134 -9.66 -1.19 21.60
CA LYS A 134 -8.35 -0.66 22.01
C LYS A 134 -8.48 0.66 22.79
N THR A 135 -8.14 0.63 24.07
CA THR A 135 -7.35 1.72 24.67
C THR A 135 -5.89 1.54 24.21
N LEU A 136 -5.22 2.62 23.82
CA LEU A 136 -3.82 2.62 23.36
C LEU A 136 -2.85 2.42 24.54
N ASN A 137 -2.89 1.26 25.19
CA ASN A 137 -1.85 0.85 26.12
C ASN A 137 -0.92 -0.12 25.38
N TYR A 138 0.14 0.41 24.76
CA TYR A 138 1.21 -0.38 24.14
C TYR A 138 2.07 -1.04 25.23
N GLN A 139 1.65 -2.19 25.73
CA GLN A 139 2.60 -3.23 26.12
C GLN A 139 2.65 -4.20 24.94
N ALA A 140 3.64 -4.01 24.08
CA ALA A 140 3.87 -4.91 22.96
C ALA A 140 4.48 -6.20 23.51
N GLU A 141 3.65 -7.22 23.73
CA GLU A 141 4.16 -8.59 23.63
C GLU A 141 4.72 -8.76 22.23
N SER A 142 5.96 -9.27 22.15
CA SER A 142 6.66 -9.55 20.91
C SER A 142 5.72 -10.23 19.91
N LEU A 143 5.51 -9.62 18.73
CA LEU A 143 4.62 -10.11 17.66
C LEU A 143 5.13 -11.41 17.00
N THR A 144 6.01 -12.15 17.66
CA THR A 144 6.70 -13.34 17.14
C THR A 144 5.95 -14.65 17.43
N SER A 145 4.68 -14.62 17.84
CA SER A 145 4.02 -15.83 18.34
C SER A 145 3.55 -16.83 17.27
N GLU A 146 3.63 -16.53 15.98
CA GLU A 146 3.39 -17.55 14.94
C GLU A 146 4.48 -17.52 13.87
N ARG A 147 5.64 -18.09 14.21
CA ARG A 147 6.56 -18.64 13.22
C ARG A 147 5.90 -19.85 12.56
N SER A 148 5.05 -19.59 11.57
CA SER A 148 4.77 -20.60 10.55
C SER A 148 6.01 -20.69 9.68
N ASP A 149 6.70 -21.84 9.72
CA ASP A 149 7.95 -22.11 8.99
C ASP A 149 7.79 -22.10 7.45
N ASP A 150 6.68 -21.57 6.92
CA ASP A 150 6.32 -21.62 5.49
C ASP A 150 5.85 -20.25 4.92
N LEU A 151 5.89 -19.18 5.72
CA LEU A 151 5.68 -17.83 5.18
C LEU A 151 7.02 -17.29 4.68
N ASN A 152 7.27 -17.39 3.38
CA ASN A 152 8.32 -16.61 2.72
C ASN A 152 7.91 -15.13 2.80
N VAL A 153 8.25 -14.47 3.91
CA VAL A 153 7.88 -13.06 4.14
C VAL A 153 8.77 -12.21 3.24
N GLU A 154 8.29 -11.87 2.05
CA GLU A 154 8.98 -10.93 1.18
C GLU A 154 9.10 -9.58 1.89
N LEU A 155 10.33 -9.06 2.00
CA LEU A 155 10.60 -7.80 2.68
C LEU A 155 10.00 -6.64 1.86
N PRO A 156 9.35 -5.66 2.51
CA PRO A 156 8.92 -4.44 1.83
C PRO A 156 10.11 -3.70 1.27
N ILE A 157 9.87 -2.99 0.18
CA ILE A 157 10.91 -2.24 -0.51
C ILE A 157 10.98 -0.84 0.10
N VAL A 158 12.16 -0.45 0.57
CA VAL A 158 12.42 0.90 1.10
C VAL A 158 13.32 1.64 0.12
N LYS A 159 12.79 2.66 -0.55
CA LYS A 159 13.51 3.45 -1.56
C LYS A 159 13.79 4.86 -1.07
N PRO A 160 15.05 5.34 -1.13
CA PRO A 160 15.38 6.72 -0.83
C PRO A 160 15.10 7.66 -2.02
N TYR A 161 14.58 8.85 -1.74
CA TYR A 161 14.31 9.89 -2.74
C TYR A 161 14.83 11.24 -2.28
N CYS A 162 15.44 11.98 -3.20
CA CYS A 162 15.87 13.37 -2.98
C CYS A 162 14.78 14.39 -3.37
N GLY A 163 13.75 13.97 -4.11
CA GLY A 163 12.62 14.75 -4.60
C GLY A 163 11.75 13.89 -5.51
N SER A 164 10.73 14.45 -6.16
CA SER A 164 10.08 13.78 -7.29
C SER A 164 10.82 14.14 -8.59
N ARG A 165 10.83 13.22 -9.57
CA ARG A 165 11.27 13.57 -10.92
C ARG A 165 10.35 14.69 -11.40
N ASP A 166 10.90 15.69 -12.10
CA ASP A 166 10.13 16.74 -12.77
C ASP A 166 9.01 16.11 -13.61
N HIS A 167 7.82 15.99 -13.02
CA HIS A 167 6.60 15.70 -13.74
C HIS A 167 5.94 17.05 -13.91
N ARG A 168 5.97 17.57 -15.15
CA ARG A 168 5.10 18.70 -15.50
C ARG A 168 3.69 18.32 -15.06
N PRO A 169 3.05 19.09 -14.17
CA PRO A 169 1.71 18.75 -13.72
C PRO A 169 0.83 18.64 -14.95
N THR A 170 0.25 17.46 -15.18
CA THR A 170 -0.94 17.37 -16.03
C THR A 170 -1.95 18.30 -15.38
N SER A 171 -2.16 19.45 -16.02
CA SER A 171 -3.18 20.43 -15.69
C SER A 171 -4.42 19.70 -15.18
N ALA A 172 -4.77 19.99 -13.93
CA ALA A 172 -5.97 19.49 -13.27
C ALA A 172 -7.16 19.53 -14.25
N GLN A 173 -7.74 18.36 -14.51
CA GLN A 173 -9.09 18.24 -15.07
C GLN A 173 -10.12 18.38 -13.96
#